data_AF-A0A1Q7S455-F1
#
_entry.id   AF-A0A1Q7S455-F1
#
_cell.length_a   1.000
_cell.length_b   1.000
_cell.length_c   1.000
_cell.angle_alpha   90.00
_cell.angle_beta   90.00
_cell.angle_gamma   90.00
#
_symmetry.space_group_name_H-M   'P 1'
#
loop_
_entity.id
_entity.type
_entity.pdbx_description
1 polymer ?
#
loop_
_entity_poly.entity_id
_entity_poly.type
_entity_poly.pdbx_seq_one_letter_code
_entity_poly.pdbx_strand_id
1 'polypeptide(L)'
;MKGQINVESEPGQGAIFTVQLPAQVVIETNESAPSEGTGDASATISATKTNLDTILVIDDDPSVRDLMSRFLTKLDFHVVAAANGEEGFRLAKQIRPLLITLDVVMPECDGWNVLNRLKSDSELAEIPVIMVTVVDNEARGLDLGASNYLIKPVERDRLAILVEKHRVARSSTITDANAVPLSYVAEGQAGRKSAGTRVSRTRRN
;
A
#
# COMPACT_ATOMS: atom_id res chain seq x y z
N MET A 1 18.10 -22.49 -28.10
CA MET A 1 16.87 -21.69 -28.09
C MET A 1 16.03 -22.08 -29.31
N LYS A 2 14.86 -22.71 -29.15
CA LYS A 2 13.98 -23.15 -30.25
C LYS A 2 12.56 -22.59 -30.05
N GLY A 3 12.38 -21.28 -30.23
CA GLY A 3 11.05 -20.66 -30.31
C GLY A 3 10.55 -20.60 -31.75
N GLN A 4 9.24 -20.49 -31.94
CA GLN A 4 8.59 -20.33 -33.25
C GLN A 4 7.83 -19.01 -33.31
N ILE A 5 7.87 -18.34 -34.47
CA ILE A 5 7.09 -17.12 -34.73
C ILE A 5 6.17 -17.42 -35.92
N ASN A 6 4.88 -17.15 -35.77
CA ASN A 6 3.87 -17.24 -36.82
C ASN A 6 3.24 -15.87 -37.07
N VAL A 7 2.75 -15.66 -38.28
CA VAL A 7 2.03 -14.45 -38.67
C VAL A 7 0.82 -14.82 -39.50
N GLU A 8 -0.32 -14.22 -39.18
CA GLU A 8 -1.56 -14.33 -39.93
C GLU A 8 -2.00 -12.91 -40.30
N SER A 9 -2.24 -12.64 -41.59
CA SER A 9 -2.67 -11.33 -42.04
C SER A 9 -3.60 -11.41 -43.25
N GLU A 10 -4.56 -10.49 -43.28
CA GLU A 10 -5.41 -10.23 -44.43
C GLU A 10 -5.31 -8.74 -44.80
N PRO A 11 -5.14 -8.39 -46.09
CA PRO A 11 -5.08 -7.00 -46.53
C PRO A 11 -6.32 -6.20 -46.07
N GLY A 12 -6.09 -5.16 -45.28
CA GLY A 12 -7.15 -4.29 -44.74
C GLY A 12 -7.75 -4.71 -43.40
N GLN A 13 -7.37 -5.87 -42.83
CA GLN A 13 -7.85 -6.37 -41.53
C GLN A 13 -6.78 -6.35 -40.43
N GLY A 14 -5.54 -6.00 -40.78
CA GLY A 14 -4.40 -6.01 -39.86
C GLY A 14 -3.63 -7.33 -39.87
N ALA A 15 -2.69 -7.48 -38.94
CA ALA A 15 -1.84 -8.66 -38.83
C ALA A 15 -1.71 -9.10 -37.37
N ILE A 16 -1.79 -10.41 -37.15
CA ILE A 16 -1.57 -11.06 -35.86
C ILE A 16 -0.20 -11.73 -35.91
N PHE A 17 0.66 -11.40 -34.94
CA PHE A 17 1.94 -12.04 -34.74
C PHE A 17 1.87 -12.94 -33.51
N THR A 18 2.22 -14.21 -33.64
CA THR A 18 2.21 -15.18 -32.54
C THR A 18 3.63 -15.66 -32.30
N VAL A 19 4.12 -15.54 -31.06
CA VAL A 19 5.44 -16.05 -30.66
C VAL A 19 5.25 -17.17 -29.66
N GLN A 20 5.77 -18.36 -29.98
CA GLN A 20 5.82 -19.52 -29.10
C GLN A 20 7.24 -19.73 -28.60
N LEU A 21 7.46 -19.55 -27.30
CA LEU A 21 8.74 -19.79 -26.65
C LEU A 21 8.65 -21.00 -25.71
N PRO A 22 9.66 -21.89 -25.69
CA PRO A 22 9.72 -22.96 -24.69
C PRO A 22 9.96 -22.33 -23.30
N ALA A 23 8.92 -22.27 -22.48
CA ALA A 23 9.00 -21.85 -21.09
C ALA A 23 9.19 -23.08 -20.19
N GLN A 24 10.26 -23.09 -19.39
CA GLN A 24 10.36 -24.04 -18.28
C GLN A 24 9.58 -23.44 -17.11
N VAL A 25 8.32 -23.85 -16.96
CA VAL A 25 7.49 -23.47 -15.81
C VAL A 25 7.78 -24.46 -14.69
N VAL A 26 8.54 -24.03 -13.69
CA VAL A 26 8.64 -24.74 -12.42
C VAL A 26 7.36 -24.41 -11.65
N ILE A 27 6.38 -25.30 -11.74
CA ILE A 27 5.20 -25.25 -10.89
C ILE A 27 5.61 -25.94 -9.59
N GLU A 28 5.91 -25.16 -8.55
CA GLU A 28 5.86 -25.69 -7.19
C GLU A 28 4.40 -25.98 -6.88
N THR A 29 4.00 -27.23 -7.09
CA THR A 29 2.71 -27.77 -6.67
C THR A 29 2.69 -27.80 -5.15
N ASN A 30 2.25 -26.71 -4.51
CA ASN A 30 1.62 -26.87 -3.21
C ASN A 30 0.20 -27.37 -3.47
N GLU A 31 0.10 -28.70 -3.54
CA GLU A 31 -1.13 -29.43 -3.70
C GLU A 31 -1.97 -29.22 -2.43
N SER A 32 -3.06 -28.47 -2.54
CA SER A 32 -4.14 -28.50 -1.55
C SER A 32 -5.45 -28.42 -2.31
N ALA A 33 -6.03 -29.60 -2.47
CA ALA A 33 -7.32 -29.87 -3.09
C ALA A 33 -8.47 -29.09 -2.43
N PRO A 34 -9.61 -28.92 -3.13
CA PRO A 34 -10.79 -28.25 -2.61
C PRO A 34 -11.54 -29.18 -1.65
N SER A 35 -11.71 -28.75 -0.40
CA SER A 35 -12.64 -29.34 0.56
C SER A 35 -13.81 -28.37 0.76
N GLU A 36 -14.92 -28.62 0.06
CA GLU A 36 -16.22 -28.18 0.52
C GLU A 36 -16.60 -29.00 1.77
N GLY A 37 -16.87 -28.32 2.88
CA GLY A 37 -17.22 -28.96 4.14
C GLY A 37 -17.51 -27.94 5.24
N THR A 38 -18.80 -27.69 5.41
CA THR A 38 -19.47 -26.96 6.51
C THR A 38 -18.91 -27.31 7.89
N GLY A 39 -18.73 -26.33 8.78
CA GLY A 39 -18.53 -26.60 10.20
C GLY A 39 -17.76 -25.54 10.96
N ASP A 40 -18.51 -24.74 11.71
CA ASP A 40 -18.13 -23.81 12.77
C ASP A 40 -16.96 -24.29 13.66
N ALA A 41 -15.89 -23.48 13.76
CA ALA A 41 -15.01 -23.40 14.94
C ALA A 41 -13.99 -22.24 14.80
N SER A 42 -14.24 -21.20 15.58
CA SER A 42 -13.27 -20.22 16.06
C SER A 42 -11.91 -20.82 16.45
N ALA A 43 -10.81 -20.37 15.85
CA ALA A 43 -9.53 -20.13 16.53
C ALA A 43 -8.49 -19.42 15.61
N THR A 44 -8.23 -18.15 15.94
CA THR A 44 -6.88 -17.62 16.16
C THR A 44 -5.83 -17.77 15.05
N ILE A 45 -5.86 -16.89 14.03
CA ILE A 45 -4.64 -16.47 13.32
C ILE A 45 -4.65 -14.94 13.06
N SER A 46 -3.71 -14.27 13.73
CA SER A 46 -3.12 -12.95 13.48
C SER A 46 -3.94 -11.66 13.66
N ALA A 47 -4.02 -11.21 14.91
CA ALA A 47 -4.44 -9.87 15.33
C ALA A 47 -3.35 -8.79 15.15
N THR A 48 -2.66 -8.75 14.00
CA THR A 48 -1.66 -7.69 13.70
C THR A 48 -1.64 -7.21 12.23
N LYS A 49 -2.66 -7.50 11.41
CA LYS A 49 -2.80 -6.80 10.11
C LYS A 49 -3.39 -5.42 10.34
N THR A 50 -2.51 -4.48 10.64
CA THR A 50 -2.87 -3.05 10.68
C THR A 50 -3.04 -2.53 9.26
N ASN A 51 -3.78 -1.45 9.10
CA ASN A 51 -3.90 -0.67 7.87
C ASN A 51 -2.53 -0.33 7.21
N LEU A 52 -1.45 -0.40 8.01
CA LEU A 52 -0.08 -0.14 7.59
C LEU A 52 0.43 -1.08 6.49
N ASP A 53 -0.17 -2.26 6.31
CA ASP A 53 0.21 -3.21 5.26
C ASP A 53 -0.88 -3.36 4.18
N THR A 54 -1.85 -2.45 4.13
CA THR A 54 -2.96 -2.53 3.16
C THR A 54 -2.64 -1.74 1.89
N ILE A 55 -2.70 -2.38 0.73
CA ILE A 55 -2.59 -1.76 -0.59
C ILE A 55 -3.96 -1.79 -1.26
N LEU A 56 -4.38 -0.65 -1.80
CA LEU A 56 -5.58 -0.54 -2.62
C LEU A 56 -5.22 -0.56 -4.11
N VAL A 57 -5.76 -1.50 -4.86
CA VAL A 57 -5.57 -1.62 -6.31
C VAL A 57 -6.83 -1.16 -7.03
N ILE A 58 -6.71 -0.14 -7.89
CA ILE A 58 -7.81 0.40 -8.70
C ILE A 58 -7.49 0.17 -10.18
N ASP A 59 -8.21 -0.74 -10.81
CA ASP A 59 -8.05 -1.14 -12.21
C ASP A 59 -9.38 -1.74 -12.70
N ASP A 60 -9.84 -1.47 -13.92
CA ASP A 60 -11.10 -2.01 -14.42
C ASP A 60 -10.98 -3.47 -14.89
N ASP A 61 -9.78 -3.92 -15.27
CA ASP A 61 -9.55 -5.29 -15.71
C ASP A 61 -9.45 -6.25 -14.50
N PRO A 62 -10.41 -7.20 -14.34
CA PRO A 62 -10.36 -8.17 -13.25
C PRO A 62 -9.10 -9.04 -13.26
N SER A 63 -8.53 -9.29 -14.43
CA SER A 63 -7.31 -10.09 -14.60
C SER A 63 -6.10 -9.37 -14.03
N VAL A 64 -6.02 -8.04 -14.23
CA VAL A 64 -4.95 -7.21 -13.66
C VAL A 64 -5.10 -7.12 -12.15
N ARG A 65 -6.32 -6.91 -11.64
CA ARG A 65 -6.58 -6.88 -10.19
C ARG A 65 -6.18 -8.19 -9.52
N ASP A 66 -6.53 -9.33 -10.10
CA ASP A 66 -6.19 -10.64 -9.58
C ASP A 66 -4.67 -10.92 -9.65
N LEU A 67 -4.01 -10.58 -10.76
CA LEU A 67 -2.56 -10.68 -10.87
C LEU A 67 -1.82 -9.85 -9.81
N MET A 68 -2.22 -8.59 -9.63
CA MET A 68 -1.66 -7.70 -8.62
C MET A 68 -1.93 -8.21 -7.21
N SER A 69 -3.15 -8.69 -6.95
CA SER A 69 -3.53 -9.26 -5.64
C SER A 69 -2.67 -10.47 -5.28
N ARG A 70 -2.51 -11.40 -6.22
CA ARG A 70 -1.66 -12.59 -6.03
C ARG A 70 -0.19 -12.22 -5.83
N PHE A 71 0.30 -11.22 -6.55
CA PHE A 71 1.69 -10.76 -6.42
C PHE A 71 1.95 -10.08 -5.07
N LEU A 72 1.13 -9.08 -4.71
CA LEU A 72 1.33 -8.30 -3.49
C LEU A 72 1.05 -9.11 -2.22
N THR A 73 0.12 -10.07 -2.26
CA THR A 73 -0.13 -10.98 -1.13
C THR A 73 1.08 -11.88 -0.85
N LYS A 74 1.85 -12.27 -1.89
CA LYS A 74 3.12 -13.01 -1.71
C LYS A 74 4.23 -12.18 -1.06
N LEU A 75 4.07 -10.85 -1.03
CA LEU A 75 4.95 -9.91 -0.33
C LEU A 75 4.40 -9.53 1.05
N ASP A 76 3.45 -10.31 1.57
CA ASP A 76 2.78 -10.13 2.87
C ASP A 76 1.90 -8.88 3.01
N PHE A 77 1.55 -8.22 1.90
CA PHE A 77 0.57 -7.13 1.93
C PHE A 77 -0.87 -7.66 1.97
N HIS A 78 -1.75 -6.90 2.62
CA HIS A 78 -3.19 -7.07 2.45
C HIS A 78 -3.64 -6.26 1.23
N VAL A 79 -4.34 -6.91 0.30
CA VAL A 79 -4.79 -6.26 -0.93
C VAL A 79 -6.30 -6.08 -0.88
N VAL A 80 -6.75 -4.86 -1.10
CA VAL A 80 -8.14 -4.53 -1.41
C VAL A 80 -8.19 -4.05 -2.84
N ALA A 81 -9.17 -4.54 -3.61
CA ALA A 81 -9.29 -4.25 -5.03
C ALA A 81 -10.59 -3.48 -5.31
N ALA A 82 -10.52 -2.51 -6.22
CA ALA A 82 -11.66 -1.71 -6.68
C ALA A 82 -11.74 -1.78 -8.21
N ALA A 83 -12.94 -1.95 -8.75
CA ALA A 83 -13.16 -2.09 -10.19
C ALA A 83 -13.27 -0.75 -10.93
N ASN A 84 -13.40 0.36 -10.21
CA ASN A 84 -13.48 1.70 -10.78
C ASN A 84 -13.03 2.78 -9.79
N GLY A 85 -12.89 4.01 -10.29
CA GLY A 85 -12.43 5.16 -9.52
C GLY A 85 -13.35 5.56 -8.36
N GLU A 86 -14.68 5.41 -8.48
CA GLU A 86 -15.61 5.76 -7.40
C GLU A 86 -15.53 4.80 -6.23
N GLU A 87 -15.53 3.50 -6.54
CA GLU A 87 -15.32 2.44 -5.55
C GLU A 87 -13.95 2.62 -4.89
N GLY A 88 -12.91 2.87 -5.69
CA GLY A 88 -11.55 3.12 -5.20
C GLY A 88 -11.49 4.31 -4.24
N PHE A 89 -12.12 5.43 -4.58
CA PHE A 89 -12.18 6.61 -3.72
C PHE A 89 -12.91 6.33 -2.40
N ARG A 90 -14.06 5.64 -2.46
CA ARG A 90 -14.84 5.26 -1.27
C ARG A 90 -14.02 4.33 -0.35
N LEU A 91 -13.37 3.33 -0.93
CA LEU A 91 -12.54 2.38 -0.18
C LEU A 91 -11.32 3.09 0.41
N ALA A 92 -10.66 3.99 -0.33
CA ALA A 92 -9.54 4.78 0.17
C ALA A 92 -9.90 5.56 1.45
N LYS A 93 -11.09 6.17 1.51
CA LYS A 93 -11.59 6.83 2.73
C LYS A 93 -11.84 5.87 3.89
N GLN A 94 -12.46 4.73 3.60
CA GLN A 94 -12.86 3.77 4.62
C GLN A 94 -11.64 3.07 5.23
N ILE A 95 -10.70 2.64 4.39
CA ILE A 95 -9.58 1.79 4.79
C ILE A 95 -8.25 2.51 4.87
N ARG A 96 -8.13 3.79 4.47
CA ARG A 96 -6.90 4.62 4.52
C ARG A 96 -5.57 3.88 4.26
N PRO A 97 -5.46 3.21 3.09
CA PRO A 97 -4.40 2.25 2.81
C PRO A 97 -2.99 2.85 2.94
N LEU A 98 -1.98 1.99 3.04
CA LEU A 98 -0.57 2.36 2.91
C LEU A 98 -0.28 3.02 1.57
N LEU A 99 -0.86 2.47 0.51
CA LEU A 99 -0.54 2.83 -0.87
C LEU A 99 -1.72 2.51 -1.79
N ILE A 100 -1.87 3.33 -2.83
CA ILE A 100 -2.85 3.10 -3.89
C ILE A 100 -2.11 2.86 -5.21
N THR A 101 -2.43 1.79 -5.92
CA THR A 101 -2.06 1.65 -7.34
C THR A 101 -3.28 1.97 -8.20
N LEU A 102 -3.09 2.81 -9.21
CA LEU A 102 -4.19 3.36 -10.00
C LEU A 102 -3.91 3.26 -11.50
N ASP A 103 -4.81 2.61 -12.26
CA ASP A 103 -4.79 2.71 -13.71
C ASP A 103 -5.33 4.05 -14.20
N VAL A 104 -4.73 4.56 -15.27
CA VAL A 104 -5.18 5.76 -16.00
C VAL A 104 -6.26 5.39 -17.01
N VAL A 105 -6.11 4.26 -17.69
CA VAL A 105 -6.96 3.91 -18.83
C VAL A 105 -8.08 3.03 -18.32
N MET A 106 -9.14 3.65 -17.79
CA MET A 106 -10.38 2.95 -17.47
C MET A 106 -11.52 3.46 -18.37
N PRO A 107 -12.44 2.59 -18.83
CA PRO A 107 -13.48 2.93 -19.80
C PRO A 107 -14.53 3.92 -19.27
N GLU A 108 -14.76 3.95 -17.96
CA GLU A 108 -15.81 4.78 -17.34
C GLU A 108 -15.25 6.02 -16.59
N CYS A 109 -13.95 6.04 -16.31
CA CYS A 109 -13.35 7.10 -15.49
C CYS A 109 -11.89 7.35 -15.91
N ASP A 110 -11.52 8.60 -16.12
CA ASP A 110 -10.12 8.96 -16.33
C ASP A 110 -9.36 8.85 -15.00
N GLY A 111 -8.36 7.97 -14.92
CA GLY A 111 -7.54 7.82 -13.71
C GLY A 111 -6.79 9.10 -13.32
N TRP A 112 -6.60 10.06 -14.24
CA TRP A 112 -6.12 11.40 -13.89
C TRP A 112 -7.09 12.14 -12.97
N ASN A 113 -8.40 12.04 -13.22
CA ASN A 113 -9.42 12.67 -12.39
C ASN A 113 -9.48 12.01 -11.01
N VAL A 114 -9.32 10.68 -10.95
CA VAL A 114 -9.26 9.94 -9.68
C VAL A 114 -8.04 10.39 -8.87
N LEU A 115 -6.86 10.47 -9.48
CA LEU A 115 -5.65 10.99 -8.83
C LEU A 115 -5.87 12.39 -8.27
N ASN A 116 -6.40 13.31 -9.08
CA ASN A 116 -6.66 14.69 -8.65
C ASN A 116 -7.63 14.73 -7.46
N ARG A 117 -8.68 13.90 -7.49
CA ARG A 117 -9.66 13.82 -6.39
C ARG A 117 -9.05 13.25 -5.11
N LEU A 118 -8.19 12.23 -5.22
CA LEU A 118 -7.44 11.68 -4.08
C LEU A 118 -6.50 12.72 -3.48
N LYS A 119 -5.80 13.50 -4.32
CA LYS A 119 -4.84 14.52 -3.87
C LYS A 119 -5.47 15.82 -3.38
N SER A 120 -6.69 16.11 -3.81
CA SER A 120 -7.45 17.27 -3.33
C SER A 120 -8.15 17.02 -1.98
N ASP A 121 -8.26 15.77 -1.55
CA ASP A 121 -8.89 15.40 -0.28
C ASP A 121 -7.85 15.39 0.85
N SER A 122 -8.05 16.22 1.88
CA SER A 122 -7.07 16.39 2.97
C SER A 122 -6.77 15.11 3.74
N GLU A 123 -7.70 14.15 3.78
CA GLU A 123 -7.51 12.87 4.48
C GLU A 123 -6.77 11.84 3.63
N LEU A 124 -6.74 12.01 2.31
CA LEU A 124 -6.17 11.07 1.35
C LEU A 124 -4.92 11.59 0.64
N ALA A 125 -4.68 12.90 0.66
CA ALA A 125 -3.60 13.55 -0.06
C ALA A 125 -2.21 13.00 0.32
N GLU A 126 -2.04 12.62 1.59
CA GLU A 126 -0.80 12.03 2.12
C GLU A 126 -0.57 10.59 1.65
N ILE A 127 -1.61 9.88 1.21
CA ILE A 127 -1.48 8.50 0.77
C ILE A 127 -0.71 8.49 -0.57
N PRO A 128 0.40 7.73 -0.67
CA PRO A 128 1.14 7.61 -1.91
C PRO A 128 0.30 6.92 -2.98
N VAL A 129 0.31 7.49 -4.19
CA VAL A 129 -0.39 6.93 -5.36
C VAL A 129 0.65 6.58 -6.41
N ILE A 130 0.71 5.31 -6.80
CA ILE A 130 1.51 4.83 -7.92
C ILE A 130 0.59 4.68 -9.13
N MET A 131 0.87 5.44 -10.17
CA MET A 131 0.15 5.31 -11.44
C MET A 131 0.68 4.09 -12.20
N VAL A 132 -0.21 3.23 -12.66
CA VAL A 132 0.11 1.99 -13.37
C VAL A 132 -0.66 1.98 -14.70
N THR A 133 -0.04 2.34 -15.80
CA THR A 133 -0.78 2.59 -17.06
C THR A 133 -0.02 2.13 -18.31
N VAL A 134 -0.74 1.99 -19.42
CA VAL A 134 -0.15 1.79 -20.76
C VAL A 134 0.23 3.12 -21.45
N VAL A 135 -0.26 4.25 -20.94
CA VAL A 135 0.08 5.58 -21.48
C VAL A 135 1.47 5.95 -20.98
N ASP A 136 2.27 6.62 -21.82
CA ASP A 136 3.55 7.19 -21.40
C ASP A 136 3.40 8.70 -21.23
N ASN A 137 2.99 9.12 -20.03
CA ASN A 137 2.87 10.52 -19.66
C ASN A 137 3.22 10.72 -18.17
N GLU A 138 4.43 10.33 -17.81
CA GLU A 138 4.95 10.41 -16.45
C GLU A 138 4.94 11.86 -15.91
N ALA A 139 5.30 12.85 -16.75
CA ALA A 139 5.35 14.26 -16.37
C ALA A 139 4.02 14.75 -15.79
N ARG A 140 2.90 14.46 -16.47
CA ARG A 140 1.56 14.84 -16.00
C ARG A 140 1.21 14.18 -14.67
N GLY A 141 1.62 12.94 -14.44
CA GLY A 141 1.33 12.24 -13.19
C GLY A 141 2.08 12.79 -11.99
N LEU A 142 3.37 13.09 -12.18
CA LEU A 142 4.18 13.70 -11.14
C LEU A 142 3.69 15.12 -10.82
N ASP A 143 3.30 15.90 -11.83
CA ASP A 143 2.74 17.24 -11.64
C ASP A 143 1.43 17.24 -10.86
N LEU A 144 0.60 16.19 -11.02
CA LEU A 144 -0.64 15.99 -10.27
C LEU A 144 -0.45 15.36 -8.88
N GLY A 145 0.80 15.11 -8.48
CA GLY A 145 1.13 14.60 -7.15
C GLY A 145 1.14 13.07 -7.01
N ALA A 146 1.28 12.33 -8.11
CA ALA A 146 1.60 10.91 -8.03
C ALA A 146 2.98 10.71 -7.38
N SER A 147 3.10 9.68 -6.56
CA SER A 147 4.39 9.34 -5.91
C SER A 147 5.34 8.67 -6.89
N ASN A 148 4.81 7.82 -7.78
CA ASN A 148 5.57 7.14 -8.81
C ASN A 148 4.69 6.81 -10.02
N TYR A 149 5.36 6.47 -11.12
CA TYR A 149 4.76 6.09 -12.39
C TYR A 149 5.37 4.77 -12.90
N LEU A 150 4.51 3.85 -13.32
CA LEU A 150 4.88 2.55 -13.89
C LEU A 150 4.13 2.33 -15.20
N ILE A 151 4.86 1.95 -16.25
CA ILE A 151 4.29 1.59 -17.54
C ILE A 151 4.02 0.07 -17.56
N LYS A 152 2.83 -0.34 -18.00
CA LYS A 152 2.48 -1.75 -18.22
C LYS A 152 3.29 -2.30 -19.42
N PRO A 153 3.86 -3.52 -19.34
CA PRO A 153 3.70 -4.50 -18.28
C PRO A 153 4.51 -4.18 -17.03
N VAL A 154 3.87 -4.29 -15.87
CA VAL A 154 4.53 -3.99 -14.58
C VAL A 154 5.56 -5.07 -14.25
N GLU A 155 6.83 -4.67 -14.17
CA GLU A 155 7.89 -5.51 -13.66
C GLU A 155 7.71 -5.74 -12.16
N ARG A 156 7.65 -7.02 -11.76
CA ARG A 156 7.43 -7.44 -10.37
C ARG A 156 8.45 -6.83 -9.42
N ASP A 157 9.73 -6.89 -9.77
CA ASP A 157 10.82 -6.40 -8.92
C ASP A 157 10.70 -4.88 -8.70
N ARG A 158 10.32 -4.13 -9.74
CA ARG A 158 10.14 -2.68 -9.65
C ARG A 158 8.96 -2.32 -8.74
N LEU A 159 7.84 -3.03 -8.86
CA LEU A 159 6.68 -2.82 -7.97
C LEU A 159 7.04 -3.19 -6.52
N ALA A 160 7.75 -4.31 -6.29
CA ALA A 160 8.18 -4.75 -4.96
C ALA A 160 9.03 -3.68 -4.26
N ILE A 161 10.02 -3.11 -4.96
CA ILE A 161 10.88 -2.06 -4.42
C ILE A 161 10.06 -0.84 -3.98
N LEU A 162 9.09 -0.43 -4.81
CA LEU A 162 8.26 0.75 -4.51
C LEU A 162 7.35 0.54 -3.31
N VAL A 163 6.64 -0.59 -3.24
CA VAL A 163 5.74 -0.86 -2.10
C VAL A 163 6.52 -1.02 -0.80
N GLU A 164 7.70 -1.63 -0.84
CA GLU A 164 8.56 -1.80 0.33
C GLU A 164 9.10 -0.46 0.84
N LYS A 165 9.55 0.41 -0.08
CA LYS A 165 10.01 1.77 0.25
C LYS A 165 8.95 2.54 1.03
N HIS A 166 7.69 2.43 0.64
CA HIS A 166 6.59 3.10 1.33
C HIS A 166 6.23 2.44 2.67
N ARG A 167 6.35 1.10 2.80
CA ARG A 167 6.17 0.38 4.06
C ARG A 167 7.15 0.84 5.14
N VAL A 168 8.43 0.98 4.76
CA VAL A 168 9.50 1.45 5.67
C VAL A 168 9.25 2.90 6.08
N ALA A 169 8.93 3.78 5.14
CA ALA A 169 8.70 5.20 5.43
C ALA A 169 7.58 5.42 6.45
N ARG A 170 6.46 4.69 6.34
CA ARG A 170 5.33 4.80 7.27
C ARG A 170 5.64 4.21 8.65
N SER A 171 6.45 3.16 8.71
CA SER A 171 6.89 2.54 9.97
C SER A 171 7.82 3.45 10.78
N SER A 172 8.69 4.22 10.11
CA SER A 172 9.57 5.20 10.75
C SER A 172 8.81 6.38 11.35
N THR A 173 7.80 6.91 10.63
CA THR A 173 6.98 8.04 11.13
C THR A 173 6.15 7.72 12.36
N ILE A 174 5.79 6.44 12.56
CA ILE A 174 5.01 5.99 13.72
C ILE A 174 5.92 5.75 14.94
N THR A 175 7.17 5.33 14.71
CA THR A 175 8.14 5.12 15.81
C THR A 175 8.50 6.43 16.51
N ASP A 176 8.57 7.54 15.78
CA ASP A 176 8.78 8.88 16.36
C ASP A 176 7.54 9.43 17.10
N ALA A 177 6.33 9.06 16.66
CA ALA A 177 5.08 9.53 17.29
C ALA A 177 4.77 8.86 18.64
N ASN A 178 5.45 7.75 18.97
CA ASN A 178 5.28 7.01 20.24
C ASN A 178 6.47 7.17 21.19
N ALA A 179 7.40 8.09 20.89
CA ALA A 179 8.42 8.52 21.84
C ALA A 179 7.76 9.33 22.95
N VAL A 180 7.42 8.65 24.05
CA VAL A 180 7.10 9.31 25.33
C VAL A 180 8.21 10.34 25.60
N PRO A 181 7.89 11.63 25.80
CA PRO A 181 8.92 12.57 26.20
C PRO A 181 9.52 12.05 27.51
N LEU A 182 10.82 11.77 27.49
CA LEU A 182 11.60 11.52 28.70
C LEU A 182 11.54 12.80 29.55
N SER A 183 10.47 12.95 30.35
CA SER A 183 10.47 13.81 31.51
C SER A 183 11.44 13.18 32.51
N TYR A 184 12.72 13.48 32.34
CA TYR A 184 13.75 13.10 33.29
C TYR A 184 13.62 14.00 34.52
N VAL A 185 13.08 13.39 35.57
CA VAL A 185 13.15 13.78 36.98
C VAL A 185 14.56 14.23 37.35
N ALA A 186 14.71 15.50 37.66
CA ALA A 186 15.80 15.99 38.49
C ALA A 186 15.20 16.95 39.50
N GLU A 187 14.92 16.44 40.71
CA GLU A 187 15.24 17.12 41.98
C GLU A 187 14.74 16.30 43.18
N GLY A 188 15.62 16.12 44.17
CA GLY A 188 15.20 16.02 45.57
C GLY A 188 15.51 14.72 46.32
N GLN A 189 16.78 14.39 46.54
CA GLN A 189 17.18 13.71 47.78
C GLN A 189 18.51 14.24 48.34
N ALA A 190 18.39 15.10 49.35
CA ALA A 190 19.33 15.28 50.47
C ALA A 190 18.57 16.13 51.51
N GLY A 191 18.47 15.85 52.80
CA GLY A 191 18.97 14.81 53.68
C GLY A 191 18.41 15.13 55.08
N ARG A 192 18.10 14.10 55.87
CA ARG A 192 17.68 14.22 57.27
C ARG A 192 18.81 14.77 58.15
N LYS A 193 18.53 15.73 59.05
CA LYS A 193 19.00 15.88 60.46
C LYS A 193 18.13 16.95 61.17
N SER A 194 17.19 16.58 62.03
CA SER A 194 17.26 16.42 63.51
C SER A 194 17.23 17.72 64.34
N ALA A 195 16.11 17.88 65.07
CA ALA A 195 15.92 18.38 66.45
C ALA A 195 16.48 19.75 66.90
N GLY A 196 15.60 20.59 67.47
CA GLY A 196 16.02 21.70 68.35
C GLY A 196 15.01 22.84 68.56
N THR A 197 14.06 22.64 69.47
CA THR A 197 13.66 23.54 70.57
C THR A 197 13.53 25.09 70.40
N ARG A 198 12.36 25.57 70.85
CA ARG A 198 11.99 26.86 71.51
C ARG A 198 11.56 28.11 70.70
N VAL A 199 10.27 28.40 70.87
CA VAL A 199 9.66 29.63 71.46
C VAL A 199 10.27 31.00 71.09
N SER A 200 9.45 31.89 70.50
CA SER A 200 9.18 33.30 70.88
C SER A 200 8.45 34.00 69.71
N ARG A 201 7.16 34.34 69.81
CA ARG A 201 6.62 35.67 70.18
C ARG A 201 7.11 36.87 69.33
N THR A 202 6.11 37.67 68.91
CA THR A 202 6.09 39.14 68.63
C THR A 202 5.87 39.47 67.14
N ARG A 203 4.65 39.82 66.67
CA ARG A 203 3.87 41.09 66.71
C ARG A 203 4.31 42.16 65.70
N ARG A 204 3.30 42.64 64.93
CA ARG A 204 3.17 43.94 64.23
C ARG A 204 4.14 44.16 63.05
N ASN A 205 3.78 44.84 61.97
CA ASN A 205 2.67 45.76 61.71
C ASN A 205 2.32 45.69 60.22
#